data_AF-A0A2D4L073-F1
#
_entry.id   AF-A0A2D4L073-F1
#
_cell.length_a   1.000
_cell.length_b   1.000
_cell.length_c   1.000
_cell.angle_alpha   90.00
_cell.angle_beta   90.00
_cell.angle_gamma   90.00
#
_symmetry.space_group_name_H-M   'P 1'
#
loop_
_entity.id
_entity.type
_entity.pdbx_description
1 polymer ?
#
loop_
_entity_poly.entity_id
_entity_poly.type
_entity_poly.pdbx_seq_one_letter_code
_entity_poly.pdbx_strand_id
1 'polypeptide(L)'
;KKLYPNMAMKLKVSPSSVPSLSISPETLSLTPSVDIQAFAILPDSSLAPLFVIEATSPVSAKIDVNSTRIFGNLKLGRLKFSLKHSDVGIFSVQLLESLINVLTASILIPQMNARLAEGFPLPLLDHLELSNPVLQAHQDFLVFASDVRYG
;
A
#
# COMPACT_ATOMS: atom_id res chain seq x y z
N LYS A 1 -28.02 16.20 -19.42
CA LYS A 1 -27.06 16.29 -20.56
C LYS A 1 -25.77 15.58 -20.14
N LYS A 2 -25.20 14.66 -20.93
CA LYS A 2 -23.94 13.98 -20.59
C LYS A 2 -22.75 14.89 -20.95
N LEU A 3 -21.80 15.08 -20.04
CA LEU A 3 -20.67 16.01 -20.21
C LEU A 3 -19.56 15.42 -21.11
N TYR A 4 -19.26 14.12 -20.97
CA TYR A 4 -18.16 13.43 -21.66
C TYR A 4 -18.62 12.12 -22.33
N PRO A 5 -19.40 12.18 -23.43
CA PRO A 5 -19.89 10.98 -24.10
C PRO A 5 -18.76 10.23 -24.84
N ASN A 6 -18.67 8.91 -24.66
CA ASN A 6 -17.76 8.00 -25.38
C ASN A 6 -16.27 8.35 -25.27
N MET A 7 -15.84 8.99 -24.19
CA MET A 7 -14.44 9.32 -23.94
C MET A 7 -13.79 8.25 -23.06
N ALA A 8 -12.54 7.92 -23.37
CA ALA A 8 -11.74 7.06 -22.50
C ALA A 8 -11.44 7.78 -21.18
N MET A 9 -11.27 7.00 -20.11
CA MET A 9 -10.97 7.52 -18.78
C MET A 9 -9.54 7.14 -18.38
N LYS A 10 -8.84 8.07 -17.73
CA LYS A 10 -7.55 7.83 -17.06
C LYS A 10 -7.73 7.96 -15.56
N LEU A 11 -7.23 6.99 -14.81
CA LEU A 11 -7.17 7.03 -13.35
C LEU A 11 -5.72 7.24 -12.93
N LYS A 12 -5.45 8.29 -12.16
CA LYS A 12 -4.15 8.54 -11.52
C LYS A 12 -4.28 8.23 -10.03
N VAL A 13 -3.42 7.33 -9.55
CA VAL A 13 -3.37 6.94 -8.13
C VAL A 13 -2.12 7.53 -7.50
N SER A 14 -2.26 8.17 -6.35
CA SER A 14 -1.14 8.74 -5.59
C SER A 14 -1.38 8.66 -4.08
N PRO A 15 -0.35 8.54 -3.24
CA PRO A 15 -0.50 8.66 -1.80
C PRO A 15 -1.04 10.04 -1.44
N SER A 16 -2.07 10.11 -0.60
CA SER A 16 -2.60 11.38 -0.07
C SER A 16 -1.69 11.93 1.04
N SER A 17 -0.94 11.04 1.69
CA SER A 17 0.08 11.34 2.70
C SER A 17 1.13 10.22 2.74
N VAL A 18 2.24 10.47 3.42
CA VAL A 18 3.24 9.43 3.69
C VAL A 18 2.64 8.39 4.64
N PRO A 19 2.57 7.10 4.27
CA PRO A 19 2.05 6.07 5.16
C PRO A 19 3.01 5.84 6.32
N SER A 20 2.48 5.85 7.55
CA SER A 20 3.24 5.53 8.76
C SER A 20 2.96 4.09 9.21
N LEU A 21 4.02 3.38 9.56
CA LEU A 21 3.94 2.07 10.20
C LEU A 21 3.87 2.27 11.71
N SER A 22 2.81 1.75 12.33
CA SER A 22 2.68 1.64 13.78
C SER A 22 3.09 0.25 14.21
N ILE A 23 4.00 0.18 15.18
CA ILE A 23 4.54 -1.08 15.71
C ILE A 23 4.04 -1.22 17.14
N SER A 24 3.37 -2.32 17.43
CA SER A 24 3.01 -2.72 18.79
C SER A 24 3.39 -4.19 19.02
N PRO A 25 3.44 -4.64 20.28
CA PRO A 25 3.70 -6.05 20.59
C PRO A 25 2.70 -7.03 19.95
N GLU A 26 1.47 -6.57 19.69
CA GLU A 26 0.41 -7.40 19.12
C GLU A 26 0.41 -7.42 17.60
N THR A 27 0.75 -6.30 16.96
CA THR A 27 0.57 -6.13 15.52
C THR A 27 1.39 -4.97 14.96
N LEU A 28 1.92 -5.19 13.75
CA LEU A 28 2.38 -4.11 12.89
C LEU A 28 1.23 -3.68 11.99
N SER A 29 0.90 -2.40 12.00
CA SER A 29 -0.23 -1.89 11.24
C SER A 29 0.10 -0.57 10.54
N LEU A 30 -0.56 -0.33 9.43
CA LEU A 30 -0.46 0.89 8.66
C LEU A 30 -1.84 1.24 8.11
N THR A 31 -2.16 2.52 8.02
CA THR A 31 -3.42 2.99 7.42
C THR A 31 -3.08 3.97 6.31
N PRO A 32 -2.77 3.48 5.09
CA PRO A 32 -2.42 4.35 3.99
C PRO A 32 -3.69 5.06 3.50
N SER A 33 -3.53 6.31 3.09
CA SER A 33 -4.52 7.05 2.33
C SER A 33 -4.01 7.29 0.92
N VAL A 34 -4.83 7.00 -0.08
CA VAL A 34 -4.52 7.23 -1.49
C VAL A 34 -5.62 8.02 -2.18
N ASP A 35 -5.22 8.96 -3.03
CA ASP A 35 -6.10 9.72 -3.89
C ASP A 35 -6.13 9.08 -5.28
N ILE A 36 -7.35 8.88 -5.78
CA ILE A 36 -7.65 8.37 -7.10
C ILE A 36 -8.32 9.50 -7.87
N GLN A 37 -7.57 10.15 -8.74
CA GLN A 37 -8.08 11.22 -9.60
C GLN A 37 -8.47 10.65 -10.97
N ALA A 38 -9.73 10.88 -11.35
CA ALA A 38 -10.27 10.48 -12.64
C ALA A 38 -10.25 11.63 -13.64
N PHE A 39 -9.89 11.32 -14.88
CA PHE A 39 -9.88 12.24 -16.01
C PHE A 39 -10.59 11.63 -17.21
N ALA A 40 -11.32 12.45 -17.98
CA ALA A 40 -11.68 12.10 -19.35
C ALA A 40 -10.52 12.49 -20.29
N ILE A 41 -10.17 11.60 -21.21
CA ILE A 41 -9.21 11.87 -22.28
C ILE A 41 -9.99 12.49 -23.44
N LEU A 42 -9.74 13.76 -23.71
CA LEU A 42 -10.39 14.51 -24.79
C LEU A 42 -9.79 14.14 -26.16
N PRO A 43 -10.46 14.49 -27.29
CA PRO A 43 -9.95 14.19 -28.63
C PRO A 43 -8.58 14.80 -28.95
N ASP A 44 -8.23 15.90 -28.29
CA ASP A 44 -6.92 16.56 -28.39
C ASP A 44 -5.87 15.96 -27.43
N SER A 45 -6.18 14.82 -26.80
CA SER A 45 -5.37 14.14 -25.78
C SER A 45 -5.18 14.90 -24.46
N SER A 46 -5.83 16.06 -24.29
CA SER A 46 -5.84 16.75 -23.02
C SER A 46 -6.71 15.99 -21.98
N LEU A 47 -6.45 16.25 -20.71
CA LEU A 47 -7.12 15.58 -19.60
C LEU A 47 -8.11 16.54 -18.93
N ALA A 48 -9.40 16.24 -19.04
CA ALA A 48 -10.43 16.95 -18.30
C ALA A 48 -10.64 16.28 -16.92
N PRO A 49 -10.41 16.97 -15.79
CA PRO A 49 -10.65 16.39 -14.47
C PRO A 49 -12.14 16.09 -14.29
N LEU A 50 -12.43 14.96 -13.65
CA LEU A 50 -13.81 14.52 -13.40
C LEU A 50 -14.13 14.53 -11.91
N PHE A 51 -13.33 13.81 -11.12
CA PHE A 51 -13.52 13.68 -9.68
C PHE A 51 -12.26 13.14 -9.00
N VAL A 52 -12.21 13.30 -7.68
CA VAL A 52 -11.17 12.76 -6.81
C VAL A 52 -11.83 11.94 -5.71
N ILE A 53 -11.40 10.69 -5.57
CA ILE A 53 -11.82 9.78 -4.49
C ILE A 53 -10.62 9.53 -3.60
N GLU A 54 -10.81 9.60 -2.29
CA GLU A 54 -9.84 9.10 -1.32
C GLU A 54 -10.22 7.66 -0.93
N ALA A 55 -9.22 6.79 -0.90
CA ALA A 55 -9.34 5.43 -0.41
C ALA A 55 -8.41 5.22 0.78
N THR A 56 -8.95 4.72 1.88
CA THR A 56 -8.20 4.37 3.09
C THR A 56 -8.45 2.91 3.47
N SER A 57 -7.44 2.22 3.99
CA SER A 57 -7.64 0.87 4.51
C SER A 57 -6.68 0.55 5.64
N PRO A 58 -7.13 0.01 6.78
CA PRO A 58 -6.21 -0.56 7.74
C PRO A 58 -5.53 -1.78 7.11
N VAL A 59 -4.22 -1.86 7.21
CA VAL A 59 -3.40 -2.96 6.73
C VAL A 59 -2.61 -3.48 7.92
N SER A 60 -2.62 -4.79 8.11
CA SER A 60 -1.68 -5.43 9.04
C SER A 60 -0.50 -6.00 8.27
N ALA A 61 0.68 -5.87 8.84
CA ALA A 61 1.90 -6.46 8.35
C ALA A 61 2.32 -7.61 9.26
N LYS A 62 2.83 -8.67 8.68
CA LYS A 62 3.71 -9.61 9.39
C LYS A 62 5.10 -9.49 8.81
N ILE A 63 6.06 -9.70 9.68
CA ILE A 63 7.48 -9.57 9.40
C ILE A 63 8.16 -10.85 9.85
N ASP A 64 9.19 -11.24 9.13
CA ASP A 64 10.01 -12.38 9.44
C ASP A 64 11.46 -12.07 9.07
N VAL A 65 12.40 -12.87 9.54
CA VAL A 65 13.82 -12.60 9.34
C VAL A 65 14.59 -13.90 9.16
N ASN A 66 15.60 -13.86 8.30
CA ASN A 66 16.65 -14.89 8.27
C ASN A 66 18.02 -14.25 8.52
N SER A 67 19.09 -15.03 8.40
CA SER A 67 20.46 -14.58 8.65
C SER A 67 20.93 -13.40 7.77
N THR A 68 20.22 -13.07 6.70
CA THR A 68 20.65 -12.07 5.70
C THR A 68 19.62 -10.99 5.40
N ARG A 69 18.34 -11.22 5.68
CA ARG A 69 17.23 -10.40 5.17
C ARG A 69 16.04 -10.38 6.12
N ILE A 70 15.34 -9.25 6.12
CA ILE A 70 14.01 -9.09 6.71
C ILE A 70 12.97 -9.18 5.60
N PHE A 71 11.96 -10.00 5.79
CA PHE A 71 10.85 -10.19 4.86
C PHE A 71 9.55 -9.76 5.51
N GLY A 72 8.52 -9.59 4.70
CA GLY A 72 7.19 -9.36 5.25
C GLY A 72 6.08 -9.72 4.29
N ASN A 73 4.86 -9.64 4.82
CA ASN A 73 3.66 -9.71 4.03
C ASN A 73 2.58 -8.81 4.65
N LEU A 74 1.74 -8.27 3.80
CA LEU A 74 0.62 -7.42 4.15
C LEU A 74 -0.68 -8.19 4.02
N LYS A 75 -1.60 -7.89 4.93
CA LYS A 75 -3.01 -8.27 4.86
C LYS A 75 -3.83 -6.99 4.89
N LEU A 76 -4.57 -6.79 3.80
CA LEU A 76 -5.47 -5.64 3.65
C LEU A 76 -6.75 -5.87 4.46
N GLY A 77 -7.18 -4.84 5.18
CA GLY A 77 -8.48 -4.76 5.81
C GLY A 77 -9.55 -4.21 4.87
N ARG A 78 -10.66 -3.75 5.45
CA ARG A 78 -11.76 -3.18 4.66
C ARG A 78 -11.38 -1.80 4.13
N LEU A 79 -11.38 -1.66 2.80
CA LEU A 79 -11.27 -0.38 2.12
C LEU A 79 -12.49 0.51 2.42
N LYS A 80 -12.22 1.80 2.65
CA LYS A 80 -13.20 2.85 2.80
C LYS A 80 -12.95 3.91 1.73
N PHE A 81 -14.01 4.45 1.16
CA PHE A 81 -13.94 5.41 0.08
C PHE A 81 -14.72 6.68 0.46
N SER A 82 -14.20 7.83 0.06
CA SER A 82 -14.87 9.12 0.20
C SER A 82 -14.67 9.97 -1.07
N LEU A 83 -15.69 10.73 -1.44
CA LEU A 83 -15.58 11.68 -2.55
C LEU A 83 -14.97 12.98 -2.01
N LYS A 84 -13.77 13.33 -2.47
CA LYS A 84 -13.11 14.59 -2.12
C LYS A 84 -13.62 15.75 -2.96
N HIS A 85 -13.74 15.55 -4.27
CA HIS A 85 -14.15 16.57 -5.23
C HIS A 85 -14.82 15.95 -6.46
N SER A 86 -15.72 16.68 -7.12
CA SER A 86 -16.33 16.26 -8.38
C SER A 86 -16.76 17.45 -9.23
N ASP A 87 -16.27 17.48 -10.48
CA ASP A 87 -16.66 18.42 -11.53
C ASP A 87 -17.84 17.92 -12.37
N VAL A 88 -18.28 16.68 -12.12
CA VAL A 88 -19.39 16.01 -12.85
C VAL A 88 -20.65 15.84 -11.99
N GLY A 89 -20.70 16.51 -10.84
CA GLY A 89 -21.80 16.43 -9.88
C GLY A 89 -21.62 15.32 -8.84
N ILE A 90 -22.59 15.21 -7.92
CA ILE A 90 -22.53 14.27 -6.80
C ILE A 90 -22.94 12.87 -7.29
N PHE A 91 -22.16 11.85 -6.94
CA PHE A 91 -22.48 10.46 -7.21
C PHE A 91 -22.08 9.57 -6.03
N SER A 92 -22.70 8.39 -5.93
CA SER A 92 -22.33 7.41 -4.92
C SER A 92 -21.03 6.72 -5.32
N VAL A 93 -20.01 6.81 -4.47
CA VAL A 93 -18.72 6.13 -4.67
C VAL A 93 -18.84 4.61 -4.62
N GLN A 94 -19.93 4.07 -4.06
CA GLN A 94 -20.23 2.63 -3.93
C GLN A 94 -20.09 1.85 -5.25
N LEU A 95 -20.40 2.49 -6.38
CA LEU A 95 -20.27 1.88 -7.71
C LEU A 95 -18.81 1.56 -8.06
N LEU A 96 -17.88 2.39 -7.62
CA LEU A 96 -16.44 2.21 -7.86
C LEU A 96 -15.77 1.34 -6.80
N GLU A 97 -16.35 1.24 -5.60
CA GLU A 97 -15.78 0.44 -4.51
C GLU A 97 -15.55 -1.00 -4.92
N SER A 98 -16.52 -1.63 -5.61
CA SER A 98 -16.40 -3.04 -6.02
C SER A 98 -15.23 -3.25 -6.99
N LEU A 99 -15.09 -2.37 -7.98
CA LEU A 99 -13.99 -2.45 -8.94
C LEU A 99 -12.63 -2.22 -8.26
N ILE A 100 -12.53 -1.18 -7.41
CA ILE A 100 -11.28 -0.86 -6.73
C ILE A 100 -10.91 -1.96 -5.74
N ASN A 101 -11.88 -2.53 -5.01
CA ASN A 101 -11.67 -3.69 -4.14
C ASN A 101 -11.08 -4.87 -4.92
N VAL A 102 -11.65 -5.20 -6.09
CA VAL A 102 -11.15 -6.30 -6.94
C VAL A 102 -9.73 -6.02 -7.41
N LEU A 103 -9.44 -4.83 -7.94
CA LEU A 103 -8.09 -4.48 -8.41
C LEU A 103 -7.06 -4.49 -7.27
N THR A 104 -7.46 -4.02 -6.09
CA THR A 104 -6.58 -3.95 -4.93
C THR A 104 -6.23 -5.36 -4.44
N ALA A 105 -7.25 -6.22 -4.30
CA ALA A 105 -7.07 -7.59 -3.83
C ALA A 105 -6.35 -8.50 -4.84
N SER A 106 -6.59 -8.32 -6.14
CA SER A 106 -6.05 -9.21 -7.18
C SER A 106 -4.73 -8.74 -7.78
N ILE A 107 -4.40 -7.43 -7.70
CA ILE A 107 -3.20 -6.88 -8.33
C ILE A 107 -2.29 -6.21 -7.29
N LEU A 108 -2.79 -5.20 -6.56
CA LEU A 108 -1.94 -4.37 -5.71
C LEU A 108 -1.32 -5.15 -4.55
N ILE A 109 -2.14 -5.84 -3.74
CA ILE A 109 -1.66 -6.58 -2.57
C ILE A 109 -0.71 -7.73 -2.97
N PRO A 110 -1.01 -8.55 -4.00
CA PRO A 110 -0.06 -9.56 -4.48
C PRO A 110 1.28 -8.97 -4.91
N GLN A 111 1.30 -7.85 -5.64
CA GLN A 111 2.55 -7.21 -6.06
C GLN A 111 3.35 -6.66 -4.87
N MET A 112 2.69 -6.02 -3.91
CA MET A 112 3.36 -5.56 -2.69
C MET A 112 3.93 -6.73 -1.88
N ASN A 113 3.17 -7.82 -1.73
CA ASN A 113 3.64 -9.01 -1.01
C ASN A 113 4.78 -9.73 -1.75
N ALA A 114 4.78 -9.76 -3.09
CA ALA A 114 5.90 -10.27 -3.85
C ALA A 114 7.19 -9.48 -3.57
N ARG A 115 7.10 -8.14 -3.52
CA ARG A 115 8.24 -7.27 -3.16
C ARG A 115 8.72 -7.46 -1.73
N LEU A 116 7.79 -7.57 -0.78
CA LEU A 116 8.14 -7.80 0.63
C LEU A 116 8.69 -9.22 0.87
N ALA A 117 8.32 -10.18 0.04
CA ALA A 117 8.87 -11.53 0.05
C ALA A 117 10.28 -11.62 -0.54
N GLU A 118 10.67 -10.72 -1.46
CA GLU A 118 12.09 -10.56 -1.86
C GLU A 118 12.95 -10.14 -0.65
N GLY A 119 12.37 -9.36 0.26
CA GLY A 119 12.97 -8.92 1.50
C GLY A 119 14.03 -7.82 1.33
N PHE A 120 14.38 -7.20 2.46
CA PHE A 120 15.41 -6.18 2.56
C PHE A 120 16.66 -6.75 3.21
N PRO A 121 17.87 -6.49 2.68
CA PRO A 121 19.10 -6.98 3.26
C PRO A 121 19.34 -6.37 4.65
N LEU A 122 19.83 -7.19 5.57
CA LEU A 122 20.32 -6.74 6.87
C LEU A 122 21.62 -5.94 6.68
N PRO A 123 21.85 -4.88 7.47
CA PRO A 123 23.09 -4.11 7.44
C PRO A 123 24.22 -4.89 8.14
N LEU A 124 24.71 -5.96 7.50
CA LEU A 124 25.80 -6.78 8.01
C LEU A 124 27.15 -6.19 7.61
N LEU A 125 28.12 -6.26 8.52
CA LEU A 125 29.52 -6.03 8.18
C LEU A 125 30.08 -7.26 7.48
N ASP A 126 31.10 -7.06 6.64
CA ASP A 126 31.84 -8.16 6.03
C ASP A 126 32.36 -9.11 7.12
N HIS A 127 32.39 -10.42 6.80
CA HIS A 127 32.87 -11.48 7.70
C HIS A 127 31.97 -11.80 8.91
N LEU A 128 30.75 -11.24 8.97
CA LEU A 128 29.76 -11.60 9.98
C LEU A 128 28.72 -12.58 9.42
N GLU A 129 28.58 -13.70 10.11
CA GLU A 129 27.52 -14.67 9.88
C GLU A 129 26.56 -14.68 11.06
N LEU A 130 25.26 -14.55 10.77
CA LEU A 130 24.20 -14.60 11.76
C LEU A 130 23.55 -15.99 11.82
N SER A 131 23.27 -16.47 13.03
CA SER A 131 22.49 -17.70 13.26
C SER A 131 21.43 -17.50 14.33
N ASN A 132 20.38 -18.33 14.28
CA ASN A 132 19.24 -18.29 15.21
C ASN A 132 18.60 -16.89 15.37
N PRO A 133 18.26 -16.20 14.25
CA PRO A 133 17.68 -14.88 14.35
C PRO A 133 16.28 -14.93 14.97
N VAL A 134 15.99 -13.95 15.82
CA VAL A 134 14.70 -13.74 16.48
C VAL A 134 14.29 -12.30 16.24
N LEU A 135 13.03 -12.10 15.84
CA LEU A 135 12.44 -10.78 15.65
C LEU A 135 11.24 -10.64 16.60
N GLN A 136 11.28 -9.62 17.45
CA GLN A 136 10.23 -9.34 18.42
C GLN A 136 9.72 -7.90 18.24
N ALA A 137 8.41 -7.74 18.20
CA ALA A 137 7.79 -6.42 18.15
C ALA A 137 7.63 -5.87 19.57
N HIS A 138 8.06 -4.63 19.76
CA HIS A 138 7.81 -3.83 20.96
C HIS A 138 7.05 -2.56 20.56
N GLN A 139 6.65 -1.76 21.54
CA GLN A 139 6.04 -0.48 21.24
C GLN A 139 7.02 0.39 20.45
N ASP A 140 6.64 0.78 19.23
CA ASP A 140 7.36 1.67 18.31
C ASP A 140 8.65 1.13 17.66
N PHE A 141 9.14 -0.06 18.03
CA PHE A 141 10.34 -0.64 17.44
C PHE A 141 10.33 -2.16 17.35
N LEU A 142 11.24 -2.70 16.54
CA LEU A 142 11.52 -4.13 16.40
C LEU A 142 12.86 -4.45 17.04
N VAL A 143 12.89 -5.49 17.86
CA VAL A 143 14.12 -6.08 18.38
C VAL A 143 14.52 -7.23 17.47
N PHE A 144 15.69 -7.09 16.87
CA PHE A 144 16.37 -8.18 16.19
C PHE A 144 17.49 -8.70 17.09
N ALA A 145 17.45 -9.99 17.41
CA ALA A 145 18.47 -10.67 18.19
C ALA A 145 18.97 -11.89 17.41
N SER A 146 20.26 -12.16 17.44
CA SER A 146 20.87 -13.29 16.72
C SER A 146 22.21 -13.65 17.36
N ASP A 147 22.60 -14.91 17.24
CA ASP A 147 23.99 -15.31 17.49
C ASP A 147 24.88 -14.82 16.33
N VAL A 148 26.12 -14.46 16.65
CA VAL A 148 27.08 -13.91 15.69
C VAL A 148 28.32 -14.77 15.64
N ARG A 149 28.77 -15.10 14.42
CA ARG A 149 30.08 -15.70 14.17
C ARG A 149 30.90 -14.78 13.26
N TYR A 150 32.15 -14.56 13.63
CA TYR A 150 33.13 -13.88 12.80
C TYR A 150 33.95 -14.93 12.03
N GLY A 151 34.09 -14.78 10.72
CA GLY A 151 34.72 -15.75 9.82
C GLY A 151 35.53 -15.15 8.67
#